data_AF-A0AAC9FC88-F1
#
_entry.id   AF-A0AAC9FC88-F1
#
_cell.length_a   1.000
_cell.length_b   1.000
_cell.length_c   1.000
_cell.angle_alpha   90.00
_cell.angle_beta   90.00
_cell.angle_gamma   90.00
#
_symmetry.space_group_name_H-M   'P 1'
#
loop_
_entity.id
_entity.type
_entity.pdbx_description
1 polymer ?
#
loop_
_entity_poly.entity_id
_entity_poly.type
_entity_poly.pdbx_seq_one_letter_code
_entity_poly.pdbx_strand_id
1 'polypeptide(L)'
;MPAPRKYPEELKQRAVRLVLEAQSDPDTTRGAVRRIADQLGVGYETLRGWVRTAQIDAGTRPGTTSADQQRIQALEKENRELRRANEILKRASAFFAAELDRPSR
;
A
#
# COMPACT_ATOMS: atom_id res chain seq x y z
N MET A 1 -1.11 -14.21 12.35
CA MET A 1 -1.01 -12.99 13.16
C MET A 1 0.02 -12.07 12.53
N PRO A 2 -0.28 -10.79 12.27
CA PRO A 2 0.74 -9.86 11.78
C PRO A 2 1.86 -9.76 12.81
N ALA A 3 3.11 -9.71 12.35
CA ALA A 3 4.25 -9.55 13.23
C ALA A 3 4.14 -8.23 14.01
N PRO A 4 4.57 -8.19 15.28
CA PRO A 4 4.56 -6.96 16.08
C PRO A 4 5.41 -5.89 15.39
N ARG A 5 4.85 -4.69 15.24
CA ARG A 5 5.56 -3.55 14.63
C ARG A 5 6.66 -3.09 15.57
N LYS A 6 7.90 -3.00 15.07
CA LYS A 6 9.07 -2.52 15.83
C LYS A 6 8.91 -1.07 16.34
N TYR A 7 8.11 -0.26 15.65
CA TYR A 7 7.85 1.14 15.99
C TYR A 7 6.34 1.38 16.08
N PRO A 8 5.84 2.04 17.14
CA PRO A 8 4.45 2.49 17.22
C PRO A 8 4.10 3.48 16.09
N GLU A 9 2.83 3.53 15.68
CA GLU A 9 2.41 4.43 14.61
C GLU A 9 2.48 5.90 15.05
N GLU A 10 2.22 6.18 16.34
CA GLU A 10 2.30 7.50 16.94
C GLU A 10 3.73 8.06 16.85
N LEU A 11 4.72 7.20 17.10
CA LEU A 11 6.13 7.56 16.99
C LEU A 11 6.51 7.86 15.54
N LYS A 12 6.03 7.05 14.59
CA LYS A 12 6.23 7.28 13.15
C LYS A 12 5.61 8.60 12.69
N GLN A 13 4.35 8.86 13.04
CA GLN A 13 3.65 10.09 12.69
C GLN A 13 4.35 11.33 13.25
N ARG A 14 4.74 11.29 14.53
CA ARG A 14 5.48 12.36 15.18
C ARG A 14 6.84 12.60 14.52
N ALA A 15 7.58 11.52 14.22
CA ALA A 15 8.89 11.63 13.60
C ALA A 15 8.82 12.25 12.19
N VAL A 16 7.85 11.82 11.38
CA VAL A 16 7.59 12.40 10.04
C VAL A 16 7.25 13.88 10.16
N ARG A 17 6.33 14.24 11.07
CA ARG A 17 5.93 15.63 11.29
C ARG A 17 7.13 16.53 11.64
N LEU A 18 7.96 16.11 12.59
CA LEU A 18 9.16 16.86 12.98
C LEU A 18 10.13 17.06 11.81
N VAL A 19 10.29 16.06 10.95
CA VAL A 19 11.15 16.18 9.77
C VAL A 19 10.57 17.17 8.76
N LEU A 20 9.26 17.12 8.50
CA LEU A 20 8.62 18.04 7.56
C LEU A 20 8.66 19.49 8.05
N GLU A 21 8.46 19.70 9.36
CA GLU A 21 8.62 21.01 10.00
C GLU A 21 10.06 21.52 9.85
N ALA A 22 11.07 20.68 10.15
CA ALA A 22 12.48 21.03 9.97
C ALA A 22 12.90 21.22 8.51
N GLN A 23 12.19 20.62 7.54
CA GLN A 23 12.43 20.83 6.11
C GLN A 23 11.79 22.12 5.57
N SER A 24 10.91 22.75 6.35
CA SER A 24 10.26 24.01 5.97
C SER A 24 11.15 25.22 6.25
N ASP A 25 12.15 25.05 7.12
CA ASP A 25 13.13 26.07 7.48
C ASP A 25 14.48 25.80 6.76
N PRO A 26 15.00 26.76 5.96
CA PRO A 26 16.28 26.62 5.25
C PRO A 26 17.47 26.28 6.15
N ASP A 27 17.49 26.78 7.38
CA ASP A 27 18.62 26.61 8.30
C ASP A 27 18.65 25.20 8.91
N THR A 28 17.47 24.60 9.10
CA THR A 28 17.33 23.29 9.73
C THR A 28 17.08 22.15 8.74
N THR A 29 16.85 22.44 7.46
CA THR A 29 16.61 21.43 6.41
C THR A 29 17.78 20.47 6.24
N ARG A 30 19.01 20.99 6.27
CA ARG A 30 20.21 20.16 6.02
C ARG A 30 20.39 19.16 7.16
N GLY A 31 20.36 17.88 6.81
CA GLY A 31 20.55 16.79 7.77
C GLY A 31 19.39 16.59 8.77
N ALA A 32 18.23 17.23 8.56
CA ALA A 32 17.06 17.11 9.44
C ALA A 32 16.69 15.65 9.75
N VAL A 33 16.60 14.82 8.71
CA VAL A 33 16.27 13.39 8.83
C VAL A 33 17.26 12.65 9.73
N ARG A 34 18.56 12.92 9.61
CA ARG A 34 19.59 12.23 10.39
C ARG A 34 19.54 12.66 11.86
N ARG A 35 19.49 13.97 12.12
CA ARG A 35 19.37 14.48 13.49
C ARG A 35 18.14 13.93 14.22
N ILE A 36 16.98 13.95 13.56
CA ILE A 36 15.72 13.50 14.16
C ILE A 36 15.71 11.97 14.35
N ALA A 37 16.28 11.21 13.40
CA ALA A 37 16.46 9.77 13.54
C ALA A 37 17.30 9.43 14.78
N ASP A 38 18.43 10.11 14.95
CA ASP A 38 19.33 9.92 16.11
C ASP A 38 18.64 10.31 17.42
N GLN A 39 17.90 11.43 17.44
CA GLN A 39 17.15 11.90 18.62
C GLN A 39 16.03 10.93 19.07
N LEU A 40 15.39 10.25 18.12
CA LEU A 40 14.26 9.34 18.39
C LEU A 40 14.69 7.87 18.48
N GLY A 41 15.97 7.55 18.28
CA GLY A 41 16.46 6.17 18.24
C GLY A 41 15.89 5.35 17.06
N VAL A 42 15.50 6.01 15.98
CA VAL A 42 14.98 5.39 14.76
C VAL A 42 16.11 5.27 13.74
N GLY A 43 16.17 4.16 13.00
CA GLY A 43 17.16 4.04 11.92
C GLY A 43 16.96 5.11 10.85
N TYR A 44 18.06 5.71 10.37
CA TYR A 44 18.04 6.77 9.36
C TYR A 44 17.22 6.41 8.10
N GLU A 45 17.50 5.26 7.49
CA GLU A 45 16.78 4.82 6.28
C GLU A 45 15.30 4.55 6.56
N THR A 46 14.96 4.08 7.76
CA THR A 46 13.58 3.87 8.18
C THR A 46 12.81 5.20 8.19
N LEU A 47 13.35 6.22 8.87
CA LEU A 47 12.72 7.53 8.95
C LEU A 47 12.66 8.21 7.57
N ARG A 48 13.73 8.09 6.78
CA ARG A 48 13.77 8.59 5.40
C ARG A 48 12.67 7.96 4.53
N GLY A 49 12.44 6.65 4.68
CA GLY A 49 11.37 5.94 4.01
C GLY A 49 9.99 6.48 4.39
N TRP A 50 9.72 6.66 5.69
CA TRP A 50 8.44 7.20 6.15
C TRP A 50 8.16 8.60 5.64
N VAL A 51 9.18 9.48 5.66
CA VAL A 51 9.07 10.85 5.13
C VAL A 51 8.79 10.83 3.63
N ARG A 52 9.46 9.95 2.88
CA ARG A 52 9.19 9.78 1.45
C ARG A 52 7.76 9.33 1.19
N THR A 53 7.26 8.34 1.93
CA THR A 53 5.86 7.89 1.80
C THR A 53 4.90 9.02 2.11
N ALA A 54 5.12 9.77 3.19
CA ALA A 54 4.27 10.90 3.56
C ALA A 54 4.27 12.01 2.49
N GLN A 55 5.42 12.30 1.86
CA GLN A 55 5.51 13.26 0.76
C GLN A 55 4.77 12.78 -0.50
N ILE A 56 4.76 11.48 -0.77
CA ILE A 56 3.99 10.90 -1.89
C ILE A 56 2.49 10.99 -1.57
N ASP A 57 2.09 10.60 -0.37
CA ASP A 57 0.70 10.65 0.07
C ASP A 57 0.15 12.10 0.13
N ALA A 58 1.02 13.08 0.42
CA ALA A 58 0.69 14.50 0.36
C ALA A 58 0.77 15.12 -1.05
N GLY A 59 1.18 14.36 -2.06
CA GLY A 59 1.31 14.83 -3.45
C GLY A 59 2.50 15.76 -3.72
N THR A 60 3.37 16.01 -2.73
CA THR A 60 4.58 16.82 -2.89
C THR A 60 5.67 16.10 -3.69
N ARG A 61 5.58 14.77 -3.80
CA ARG A 61 6.53 13.95 -4.55
C ARG A 61 5.78 12.95 -5.44
N PRO A 62 6.23 12.71 -6.68
CA PRO A 62 5.63 11.68 -7.53
C PRO A 62 5.80 10.28 -6.93
N GLY A 63 4.75 9.48 -7.01
CA GLY A 63 4.70 8.09 -6.58
C GLY A 63 3.26 7.59 -6.45
N THR A 64 3.10 6.29 -6.24
CA THR A 64 1.79 5.69 -5.92
C THR A 64 1.49 5.93 -4.45
N THR A 65 0.35 6.56 -4.16
CA THR A 65 -0.07 6.82 -2.78
C THR A 65 -0.43 5.52 -2.07
N SER A 66 -0.35 5.52 -0.74
CA SER A 66 -0.79 4.41 0.11
C SER A 66 -2.26 4.06 -0.15
N ALA A 67 -3.10 5.06 -0.43
CA ALA A 67 -4.52 4.87 -0.76
C ALA A 67 -4.69 4.19 -2.12
N ASP A 68 -3.94 4.62 -3.15
CA ASP A 68 -3.98 4.00 -4.48
C ASP A 68 -3.48 2.57 -4.42
N GLN A 69 -2.42 2.29 -3.66
CA GLN A 69 -1.93 0.92 -3.46
C GLN A 69 -2.99 0.01 -2.85
N GLN A 70 -3.73 0.49 -1.83
CA GLN A 70 -4.83 -0.27 -1.24
C GLN A 70 -5.95 -0.52 -2.23
N ARG A 71 -6.32 0.49 -3.02
CA ARG A 71 -7.35 0.37 -4.06
C ARG A 71 -6.96 -0.63 -5.13
N ILE A 72 -5.71 -0.58 -5.62
CA ILE A 72 -5.18 -1.54 -6.60
C ILE A 72 -5.28 -2.96 -6.05
N GLN A 73 -4.85 -3.21 -4.82
CA GLN A 73 -4.92 -4.54 -4.21
C GLN A 73 -6.37 -5.04 -4.06
N ALA A 74 -7.30 -4.16 -3.68
CA ALA A 74 -8.72 -4.50 -3.59
C ALA A 74 -9.30 -4.87 -4.96
N LEU A 75 -9.01 -4.06 -5.99
CA LEU A 75 -9.45 -4.32 -7.36
C LEU A 75 -8.85 -5.60 -7.93
N GLU A 76 -7.57 -5.87 -7.66
CA GLU A 76 -6.94 -7.12 -8.09
C GLU A 76 -7.58 -8.34 -7.43
N LYS A 77 -7.96 -8.23 -6.15
CA LYS A 77 -8.69 -9.30 -5.45
C LYS A 77 -10.06 -9.53 -6.07
N GLU A 78 -10.82 -8.47 -6.28
CA GLU A 78 -12.13 -8.55 -6.93
C GLU A 78 -12.02 -9.14 -8.35
N ASN A 79 -11.02 -8.70 -9.13
CA ASN A 79 -10.82 -9.22 -10.48
C ASN A 79 -10.52 -10.73 -10.49
N ARG A 80 -9.73 -11.22 -9.52
CA ARG A 80 -9.48 -12.66 -9.35
C ARG A 80 -10.77 -13.43 -9.03
N GLU A 81 -11.60 -12.89 -8.14
CA GLU A 81 -12.88 -13.50 -7.77
C GLU A 81 -13.84 -13.54 -8.95
N LEU A 82 -13.98 -12.44 -9.69
CA LEU A 82 -14.81 -12.33 -10.89
C LEU A 82 -14.34 -13.28 -12.00
N ARG A 83 -13.02 -13.43 -12.20
CA ARG A 83 -12.47 -14.39 -13.16
C ARG A 83 -12.82 -15.83 -12.77
N ARG A 84 -12.70 -16.18 -11.48
CA ARG A 84 -13.08 -17.50 -10.98
C ARG A 84 -14.57 -17.78 -11.16
N ALA A 85 -15.42 -16.82 -10.84
CA ALA A 85 -16.87 -16.95 -11.02
C ALA A 85 -17.23 -17.15 -12.51
N ASN A 86 -16.65 -16.34 -13.40
CA ASN A 86 -16.82 -16.49 -14.84
C ASN A 86 -16.37 -17.86 -15.34
N GLU A 87 -15.28 -18.41 -14.81
CA GLU A 87 -14.81 -19.74 -15.20
C GLU A 87 -15.80 -20.84 -14.79
N ILE A 88 -16.36 -20.76 -13.59
CA ILE A 88 -17.40 -21.69 -13.12
C ILE A 88 -18.63 -21.61 -14.03
N LEU A 89 -19.10 -20.40 -14.34
CA LEU A 89 -20.25 -20.19 -15.22
C LEU A 89 -20.00 -20.75 -16.62
N LYS A 90 -18.83 -20.49 -17.21
CA LYS A 90 -18.45 -21.05 -18.52
C LYS A 90 -18.45 -22.58 -18.52
N ARG A 91 -17.91 -23.21 -17.47
CA ARG A 91 -17.92 -24.67 -17.32
C ARG A 91 -19.35 -25.21 -17.20
N ALA A 92 -20.20 -24.55 -16.42
CA ALA A 92 -21.61 -24.92 -16.30
C ALA A 92 -22.35 -24.80 -17.64
N SER A 93 -22.18 -23.68 -18.35
CA SER A 93 -22.79 -23.49 -19.68
C SER A 93 -22.33 -24.56 -20.68
N ALA A 94 -21.03 -24.89 -20.69
CA ALA A 94 -20.51 -25.95 -21.54
C ALA A 94 -21.10 -27.33 -21.19
N PHE A 95 -21.26 -27.62 -19.90
CA PHE A 95 -21.90 -28.84 -19.43
C PHE A 95 -23.36 -28.94 -19.91
N PHE A 96 -24.16 -27.89 -19.71
CA PHE A 96 -25.56 -27.88 -20.13
C PHE A 96 -25.72 -27.94 -21.66
N ALA A 97 -24.86 -27.26 -22.41
CA ALA A 97 -24.88 -27.36 -23.87
C ALA A 97 -24.60 -28.80 -24.35
N ALA A 98 -23.63 -29.49 -23.72
CA ALA A 98 -23.31 -30.88 -24.04
C ALA A 98 -24.42 -31.87 -23.62
N GLU A 99 -25.19 -31.55 -22.58
CA GLU A 99 -26.36 -32.33 -22.17
C GLU A 99 -27.53 -32.19 -23.16
N LEU A 100 -27.76 -30.98 -23.67
CA LEU A 100 -28.79 -30.71 -24.68
C LEU A 100 -28.51 -31.38 -26.04
N ASP A 101 -27.24 -31.51 -26.42
CA ASP A 101 -26.83 -32.17 -27.67
C ASP A 101 -26.86 -33.72 -27.60
N ARG A 102 -27.13 -34.32 -26.43
CA ARG A 102 -27.34 -35.77 -26.33
C ARG A 102 -28.79 -36.11 -26.71
N PRO A 103 -29.03 -36.90 -27.78
CA PRO A 103 -30.39 -37.32 -28.11
C PRO A 103 -30.96 -38.16 -26.97
N SER A 104 -32.14 -37.78 -26.47
CA SER A 104 -32.96 -38.61 -25.60
C SER A 104 -33.14 -39.97 -26.27
N ARG A 105 -32.67 -41.05 -25.65
CA ARG A 105 -33.10 -42.41 -25.99
C ARG A 105 -34.51 -42.65 -25.48
#